data_AF-A0A4C2ECC5-F1
#
_entry.id   AF-A0A4C2ECC5-F1
#
_cell.length_a   1.000
_cell.length_b   1.000
_cell.length_c   1.000
_cell.angle_alpha   90.00
_cell.angle_beta   90.00
_cell.angle_gamma   90.00
#
_symmetry.space_group_name_H-M   'P 1'
#
loop_
_entity.id
_entity.type
_entity.pdbx_description
1 polymer ?
#
loop_
_entity_poly.entity_id
_entity_poly.type
_entity_poly.pdbx_seq_one_letter_code
_entity_poly.pdbx_strand_id
1 'polypeptide(L)'
;MTGLNESFLRLSVPESSSSNEDVLHLLIYSNFREQLSESAKELHKLTDRILSHKVSRSETTIETHDTILPLMAMLIESRERGKRIYRDALSSRMDVRNWSIDPLCDEMHEELIRTNELLKLYPRRESLW
;
A
#
# COMPACT_ATOMS: atom_id res chain seq x y z
N MET A 1 37.49 52.66 -26.58
CA MET A 1 38.51 51.58 -26.56
C MET A 1 38.92 51.44 -25.10
N THR A 2 38.71 50.35 -24.37
CA THR A 2 38.44 48.95 -24.69
C THR A 2 37.79 48.35 -23.44
N GLY A 3 36.66 47.67 -23.60
CA GLY A 3 36.09 46.83 -22.55
C GLY A 3 36.92 45.56 -22.37
N LEU A 4 37.07 45.12 -21.13
CA LEU A 4 37.56 43.79 -20.80
C LEU A 4 36.57 43.12 -19.85
N ASN A 5 35.70 42.33 -20.48
CA ASN A 5 34.90 41.22 -20.00
C ASN A 5 35.16 40.73 -18.56
N GLU A 6 34.25 41.03 -17.66
CA GLU A 6 33.99 40.25 -16.44
C GLU A 6 33.17 38.97 -16.72
N SER A 7 33.46 38.27 -17.83
CA SER A 7 32.68 37.11 -18.25
C SER A 7 33.17 35.78 -17.65
N PHE A 8 34.10 35.80 -16.69
CA PHE A 8 34.80 34.59 -16.24
C PHE A 8 34.39 34.02 -14.87
N LEU A 9 33.37 34.57 -14.20
CA LEU A 9 32.92 34.05 -12.89
C LEU A 9 31.45 33.64 -12.80
N ARG A 10 30.73 33.49 -13.92
CA ARG A 10 29.51 32.68 -13.95
C ARG A 10 29.86 31.26 -14.40
N LEU A 11 30.56 30.54 -13.54
CA LEU A 11 30.51 29.08 -13.55
C LEU A 11 29.11 28.70 -13.07
N SER A 12 28.15 28.70 -13.98
CA SER A 12 26.86 28.05 -13.77
C SER A 12 27.15 26.59 -13.46
N VAL A 13 26.98 26.23 -12.18
CA VAL A 13 26.89 24.84 -11.73
C VAL A 13 25.88 24.16 -12.67
N PRO A 14 26.26 23.10 -13.39
CA PRO A 14 25.34 22.44 -14.30
C PRO A 14 24.21 21.83 -13.48
N GLU A 15 22.97 22.02 -13.96
CA GLU A 15 21.73 21.41 -13.46
C GLU A 15 21.82 19.87 -13.47
N SER A 16 22.51 19.28 -12.50
CA SER A 16 22.62 17.82 -12.33
C SER A 16 21.80 17.28 -11.16
N SER A 17 21.08 18.14 -10.43
CA SER A 17 20.21 17.75 -9.32
C SER A 17 18.92 17.06 -9.79
N SER A 18 18.42 17.42 -10.98
CA SER A 18 17.15 16.91 -11.51
C SER A 18 17.17 15.42 -11.88
N SER A 19 18.27 14.90 -12.45
CA SER A 19 18.28 13.51 -12.95
C SER A 19 18.29 12.48 -11.82
N ASN A 20 19.02 12.76 -10.74
CA ASN A 20 19.11 11.84 -9.60
C ASN A 20 17.84 11.86 -8.76
N GLU A 21 17.22 13.03 -8.61
CA GLU A 21 15.92 13.20 -7.96
C GLU A 21 14.81 12.46 -8.74
N ASP A 22 14.79 12.58 -10.07
CA ASP A 22 13.87 11.83 -10.94
C ASP A 22 14.02 10.30 -10.80
N VAL A 23 15.26 9.79 -10.69
CA VAL A 23 15.53 8.35 -10.49
C VAL A 23 15.09 7.89 -9.09
N LEU A 24 15.35 8.68 -8.05
CA LEU A 24 14.87 8.37 -6.70
C LEU A 24 13.35 8.34 -6.65
N HIS A 25 12.68 9.29 -7.31
CA HIS A 25 11.23 9.31 -7.40
C HIS A 25 10.67 8.09 -8.15
N LEU A 26 11.32 7.66 -9.25
CA LEU A 26 10.97 6.42 -9.95
C LEU A 26 11.06 5.17 -9.07
N LEU A 27 12.13 5.06 -8.27
CA LEU A 27 12.33 3.92 -7.37
C LEU A 27 11.26 3.89 -6.27
N ILE A 28 10.98 5.04 -5.66
CA ILE A 28 9.92 5.19 -4.66
C ILE A 28 8.56 4.83 -5.26
N TYR A 29 8.26 5.34 -6.46
CA TYR A 29 7.03 5.01 -7.18
C TYR A 29 6.91 3.51 -7.46
N SER A 30 7.94 2.89 -8.02
CA SER A 30 7.95 1.45 -8.32
C SER A 30 7.71 0.62 -7.06
N ASN A 31 8.37 0.99 -5.96
CA ASN A 31 8.21 0.32 -4.67
C ASN A 31 6.78 0.47 -4.13
N PHE A 32 6.19 1.66 -4.13
CA PHE A 32 4.80 1.84 -3.69
C PHE A 32 3.83 1.06 -4.57
N ARG A 33 4.05 1.06 -5.88
CA ARG A 33 3.21 0.33 -6.83
C ARG A 33 3.17 -1.16 -6.54
N GLU A 34 4.34 -1.75 -6.28
CA GLU A 34 4.48 -3.15 -5.90
C GLU A 34 3.81 -3.42 -4.55
N GLN A 35 4.14 -2.65 -3.52
CA GLN A 35 3.61 -2.82 -2.17
C GLN A 35 2.08 -2.69 -2.11
N LEU A 36 1.49 -1.73 -2.84
CA LEU A 36 0.04 -1.55 -2.92
C LEU A 36 -0.62 -2.75 -3.60
N SER A 37 -0.12 -3.16 -4.77
CA SER A 37 -0.67 -4.32 -5.51
C SER A 37 -0.58 -5.60 -4.69
N GLU A 38 0.56 -5.87 -4.06
CA GLU A 38 0.74 -7.08 -3.24
C GLU A 38 -0.18 -7.07 -2.02
N SER A 39 -0.26 -5.94 -1.32
CA SER A 39 -1.11 -5.81 -0.14
C SER A 39 -2.60 -5.97 -0.49
N ALA A 40 -3.05 -5.35 -1.58
CA ALA A 40 -4.42 -5.49 -2.06
C ALA A 40 -4.75 -6.96 -2.41
N LYS A 41 -3.86 -7.64 -3.16
CA LYS A 41 -4.03 -9.07 -3.50
C LYS A 41 -4.04 -9.97 -2.28
N GLU A 42 -3.24 -9.68 -1.27
CA GLU A 42 -3.20 -10.47 -0.04
C GLU A 42 -4.50 -10.32 0.76
N LEU A 43 -4.95 -9.07 0.97
CA LEU A 43 -6.24 -8.79 1.58
C LEU A 43 -7.37 -9.46 0.82
N HIS A 44 -7.29 -9.43 -0.51
CA HIS A 44 -8.29 -10.03 -1.36
C HIS A 44 -8.41 -11.54 -1.13
N LYS A 45 -7.27 -12.25 -1.20
CA LYS A 45 -7.18 -13.69 -1.01
C LYS A 45 -7.60 -14.13 0.39
N LEU A 46 -7.19 -13.40 1.44
CA LEU A 46 -7.54 -13.74 2.81
C LEU A 46 -9.04 -13.60 3.05
N THR A 47 -9.62 -12.49 2.58
CA THR A 47 -11.06 -12.22 2.66
C THR A 47 -11.86 -13.29 1.93
N ASP A 48 -11.48 -13.64 0.71
CA ASP A 48 -12.16 -14.66 -0.10
C ASP A 48 -12.06 -16.05 0.53
N ARG A 49 -10.90 -16.39 1.08
CA ARG A 49 -10.69 -17.67 1.76
C ARG A 49 -11.57 -17.79 3.01
N ILE A 50 -11.69 -16.71 3.78
CA ILE A 50 -12.58 -16.68 4.95
C ILE A 50 -14.04 -16.82 4.52
N LEU A 51 -14.47 -16.08 3.49
CA LEU A 51 -15.84 -16.12 2.99
C LEU A 51 -16.20 -17.50 2.41
N SER A 52 -15.28 -18.15 1.69
CA SER A 52 -15.52 -19.48 1.14
C SER A 52 -15.67 -20.54 2.23
N HIS A 53 -14.92 -20.43 3.33
CA HIS A 53 -15.12 -21.28 4.51
C HIS A 53 -16.52 -21.09 5.13
N LYS A 54 -17.06 -19.86 5.18
CA LYS A 54 -18.44 -19.62 5.65
C LYS A 54 -19.50 -20.28 4.77
N VAL A 55 -19.35 -20.17 3.44
CA VAL A 55 -20.38 -20.63 2.49
C VAL A 55 -20.40 -22.16 2.37
N SER A 56 -19.28 -22.84 2.64
CA SER A 56 -19.07 -24.26 2.31
C SER A 56 -19.64 -25.29 3.31
N ARG A 57 -20.37 -24.87 4.36
CA ARG A 57 -21.17 -25.65 5.33
C ARG A 57 -20.56 -25.86 6.73
N SER A 58 -21.46 -25.80 7.72
CA SER A 58 -21.39 -26.38 9.07
C SER A 58 -20.14 -26.01 9.86
N GLU A 59 -20.06 -24.75 10.32
CA GLU A 59 -19.03 -24.31 11.27
C GLU A 59 -19.04 -25.20 12.52
N THR A 60 -18.24 -26.27 12.51
CA THR A 60 -17.90 -26.98 13.72
C THR A 60 -16.95 -26.08 14.53
N THR A 61 -17.01 -26.16 15.86
CA THR A 61 -16.14 -25.37 16.75
C THR A 61 -14.65 -25.59 16.46
N ILE A 62 -14.28 -26.80 16.01
CA ILE A 62 -12.92 -27.19 15.66
C ILE A 62 -12.44 -26.47 14.40
N GLU A 63 -13.19 -26.50 13.30
CA GLU A 63 -12.82 -25.79 12.06
C GLU A 63 -12.72 -24.28 12.25
N THR A 64 -13.58 -23.73 13.12
CA THR A 64 -13.56 -22.31 13.47
C THR A 64 -12.26 -21.92 14.20
N HIS A 65 -11.81 -22.73 15.17
CA HIS A 65 -10.61 -22.45 15.94
C HIS A 65 -9.31 -22.73 15.16
N ASP A 66 -9.24 -23.84 14.44
CA ASP A 66 -8.00 -24.28 13.80
C ASP A 66 -7.75 -23.61 12.45
N THR A 67 -8.80 -23.11 11.78
CA THR A 67 -8.69 -22.56 10.42
C THR A 67 -9.14 -21.11 10.32
N ILE A 68 -10.33 -20.76 10.82
CA ILE A 68 -10.89 -19.41 10.64
C ILE A 68 -10.18 -18.38 11.52
N LEU A 69 -9.91 -18.67 12.81
CA LEU A 69 -9.26 -17.72 13.71
C LEU A 69 -7.83 -17.33 13.25
N PRO A 70 -6.95 -18.25 12.82
CA PRO A 70 -5.66 -17.88 12.27
C PRO A 70 -5.76 -17.03 10.99
N LEU A 71 -6.70 -17.36 10.10
CA LEU A 71 -6.95 -16.56 8.90
C LEU A 71 -7.39 -15.14 9.24
N MET A 72 -8.22 -14.97 10.28
CA MET A 72 -8.64 -13.66 10.78
C MET A 72 -7.49 -12.86 11.39
N ALA A 73 -6.61 -13.51 12.15
CA ALA A 73 -5.43 -12.87 12.72
C ALA A 73 -4.52 -12.33 11.59
N MET A 74 -4.23 -13.17 10.59
CA MET A 74 -3.48 -12.76 9.40
C MET A 74 -4.17 -11.62 8.64
N LEU A 75 -5.50 -11.66 8.51
CA LEU A 75 -6.28 -10.59 7.87
C LEU A 75 -6.14 -9.25 8.60
N ILE A 76 -6.19 -9.26 9.93
CA ILE A 76 -6.02 -8.04 10.75
C ILE A 76 -4.61 -7.48 10.57
N GLU A 77 -3.58 -8.31 10.68
CA GLU A 77 -2.19 -7.89 10.52
C GLU A 77 -1.93 -7.32 9.11
N SER A 78 -2.39 -8.04 8.09
CA SER A 78 -2.25 -7.65 6.69
C SER A 78 -2.96 -6.32 6.43
N ARG A 79 -4.14 -6.11 7.02
CA ARG A 79 -4.89 -4.84 6.92
C ARG A 79 -4.16 -3.68 7.57
N GLU A 80 -3.63 -3.86 8.78
CA GLU A 80 -2.90 -2.78 9.46
C GLU A 80 -1.60 -2.43 8.73
N ARG A 81 -0.91 -3.41 8.15
CA ARG A 81 0.22 -3.16 7.25
C ARG A 81 -0.23 -2.41 6.00
N GLY A 82 -1.30 -2.86 5.36
CA GLY A 82 -1.87 -2.26 4.17
C GLY A 82 -2.26 -0.79 4.37
N LYS A 83 -2.88 -0.44 5.49
CA LYS A 83 -3.19 0.95 5.85
C LYS A 83 -1.96 1.84 5.93
N ARG A 84 -0.84 1.32 6.48
CA ARG A 84 0.42 2.08 6.57
C ARG A 84 0.94 2.39 5.18
N ILE A 85 1.04 1.36 4.33
CA ILE A 85 1.48 1.51 2.93
C ILE A 85 0.59 2.49 2.18
N TYR A 86 -0.74 2.34 2.29
CA TYR A 86 -1.71 3.23 1.66
C TYR A 86 -1.54 4.70 2.10
N ARG A 87 -1.43 4.94 3.40
CA ARG A 87 -1.21 6.30 3.94
C ARG A 87 0.13 6.87 3.47
N ASP A 88 1.19 6.07 3.50
CA ASP A 88 2.53 6.52 3.13
C ASP A 88 2.59 6.84 1.62
N ALA A 89 1.93 6.04 0.79
CA ALA A 89 1.76 6.28 -0.64
C ALA A 89 0.96 7.56 -0.94
N LEU A 90 -0.16 7.79 -0.23
CA LEU A 90 -0.94 9.03 -0.33
C LEU A 90 -0.15 10.27 0.14
N SER A 91 0.69 10.11 1.16
CA SER A 91 1.52 11.20 1.69
C SER A 91 2.67 11.54 0.74
N SER A 92 3.15 10.56 -0.02
CA SER A 92 4.20 10.75 -1.02
C SER A 92 3.72 11.44 -2.29
N ARG A 93 2.39 11.58 -2.49
CA ARG A 93 1.67 12.18 -3.63
C ARG A 93 2.60 12.83 -4.67
N MET A 94 3.13 11.96 -5.54
CA MET A 94 4.06 12.32 -6.60
C MET A 94 3.26 12.91 -7.76
N ASP A 95 3.14 14.23 -7.81
CA ASP A 95 2.52 14.96 -8.93
C ASP A 95 3.53 15.17 -10.09
N VAL A 96 4.51 14.26 -10.21
CA VAL A 96 5.61 14.39 -11.15
C VAL A 96 5.31 13.49 -12.35
N ARG A 97 4.79 14.11 -13.42
CA ARG A 97 4.80 13.58 -14.79
C ARG A 97 3.98 12.30 -15.05
N ASN A 98 2.68 12.32 -14.74
CA ASN A 98 1.71 11.29 -15.18
C ASN A 98 1.89 9.88 -14.57
N TRP A 99 2.70 9.71 -13.52
CA TRP A 99 2.82 8.45 -12.81
C TRP A 99 1.80 8.36 -11.68
N SER A 100 0.54 8.16 -12.07
CA SER A 100 -0.55 8.02 -11.10
C SER A 100 -0.54 6.62 -10.48
N ILE A 101 -0.36 6.57 -9.15
CA ILE A 101 -0.67 5.39 -8.33
C ILE A 101 -2.15 5.32 -7.95
N ASP A 102 -2.97 6.30 -8.38
CA ASP A 102 -4.36 6.45 -7.92
C ASP A 102 -5.21 5.18 -8.15
N PRO A 103 -5.11 4.48 -9.30
CA PRO A 103 -5.89 3.24 -9.47
C PRO A 103 -5.56 2.15 -8.45
N LEU A 104 -4.30 2.05 -8.00
CA LEU A 104 -3.88 1.08 -7.00
C LEU A 104 -4.22 1.56 -5.58
N CYS A 105 -4.21 2.87 -5.36
CA CYS A 105 -4.74 3.46 -4.14
C CYS A 105 -6.24 3.17 -4.01
N ASP A 106 -7.00 3.32 -5.09
CA ASP A 106 -8.43 3.01 -5.14
C ASP A 106 -8.69 1.51 -4.89
N GLU A 107 -7.99 0.62 -5.58
CA GLU A 107 -8.06 -0.84 -5.36
C GLU A 107 -7.75 -1.20 -3.91
N MET A 108 -6.68 -0.63 -3.36
CA MET A 108 -6.30 -0.85 -1.96
C MET A 108 -7.35 -0.30 -0.99
N HIS A 109 -7.94 0.85 -1.29
CA HIS A 109 -8.99 1.46 -0.49
C HIS A 109 -10.25 0.57 -0.44
N GLU A 110 -10.67 0.03 -1.58
CA GLU A 110 -11.78 -0.90 -1.68
C GLU A 110 -11.53 -2.17 -0.86
N GLU A 111 -10.35 -2.78 -0.97
CA GLU A 111 -10.01 -3.97 -0.19
C GLU A 111 -9.92 -3.68 1.32
N LEU A 112 -9.45 -2.49 1.72
CA LEU A 112 -9.46 -2.07 3.13
C LEU A 112 -10.88 -1.91 3.69
N ILE A 113 -11.82 -1.40 2.88
CA ILE A 113 -13.24 -1.31 3.24
C ILE A 113 -13.82 -2.71 3.36
N ARG A 114 -13.68 -3.54 2.32
CA ARG A 114 -14.22 -4.90 2.27
C ARG A 114 -13.73 -5.76 3.44
N THR A 115 -12.44 -5.68 3.73
CA THR A 115 -11.83 -6.35 4.89
C THR A 115 -12.41 -5.85 6.21
N ASN A 116 -12.60 -4.54 6.35
CA ASN A 116 -13.16 -3.95 7.56
C ASN A 116 -14.63 -4.37 7.78
N GLU A 117 -15.41 -4.47 6.72
CA GLU A 117 -16.78 -4.97 6.77
C GLU A 117 -16.82 -6.43 7.23
N LEU A 118 -15.95 -7.29 6.67
CA LEU A 118 -15.82 -8.68 7.10
C LEU A 118 -15.46 -8.76 8.60
N LEU A 119 -14.47 -8.00 9.05
CA LEU A 119 -14.03 -8.01 10.46
C LEU A 119 -15.10 -7.50 11.43
N LYS A 120 -15.96 -6.55 11.02
CA LYS A 120 -17.09 -6.08 11.85
C LYS A 120 -18.09 -7.20 12.16
N LEU A 121 -18.24 -8.18 11.27
CA LEU A 121 -19.09 -9.35 11.49
C LEU A 121 -18.53 -10.30 12.56
N TYR A 122 -17.31 -10.06 13.02
CA TYR A 122 -16.64 -10.81 14.08
C TYR A 122 -16.28 -9.86 15.22
N PRO A 123 -17.23 -9.61 16.15
CA PRO A 123 -16.90 -8.88 17.37
C PRO A 123 -15.76 -9.63 18.05
N ARG A 124 -14.67 -8.93 18.37
CA ARG A 124 -13.57 -9.45 19.17
C ARG A 124 -14.17 -10.11 20.41
N ARG A 125 -14.20 -11.44 20.47
CA ARG A 125 -14.39 -12.12 21.74
C ARG A 125 -13.13 -11.83 22.53
N GLU A 126 -13.24 -10.94 23.51
CA GLU A 126 -12.18 -10.55 24.46
C GLU A 126 -11.61 -11.72 25.27
N SER A 127 -11.93 -12.98 24.94
CA SER A 127 -11.64 -14.17 25.72
C SER A 127 -10.65 -15.15 25.07
N LEU A 128 -9.96 -14.78 23.99
CA LEU A 128 -9.01 -15.65 23.30
C LEU A 128 -7.59 -15.06 23.15
N TRP A 129 -7.28 -14.03 23.95
CA TRP A 129 -5.93 -13.50 24.14
C TRP A 129 -5.66 -13.35 25.63
#